data_AF-A0A1P8FHE6-F1
#
_entry.id   AF-A0A1P8FHE6-F1
#
_cell.length_a   1.000
_cell.length_b   1.000
_cell.length_c   1.000
_cell.angle_alpha   90.00
_cell.angle_beta   90.00
_cell.angle_gamma   90.00
#
_symmetry.space_group_name_H-M   'P 1'
#
loop_
_entity.id
_entity.type
_entity.pdbx_description
1 polymer ?
#
loop_
_entity_poly.entity_id
_entity_poly.type
_entity_poly.pdbx_seq_one_letter_code
_entity_poly.pdbx_strand_id
1 'polypeptide(L)'
;MLDLMLSGDLEGAYRLSRTYDCATELKASVCAKIVEGRNPFMAERIDAIVKNGKRPFVVVGAMHLSGPASILSELEKKGYKVRRLDADPKR
;
A
#
# COMPACT_ATOMS: atom_id res chain seq x y z
N MET A 1 -7.21 2.64 14.67
CA MET A 1 -7.21 2.50 13.19
C MET A 1 -7.41 3.86 12.54
N LEU A 2 -8.55 4.53 12.76
CA LEU A 2 -8.85 5.82 12.13
C LEU A 2 -7.78 6.89 12.39
N ASP A 3 -7.34 7.06 13.64
CA ASP A 3 -6.32 8.07 13.97
C ASP A 3 -4.98 7.82 13.28
N LEU A 4 -4.57 6.55 13.17
CA LEU A 4 -3.34 6.16 12.47
C LEU A 4 -3.45 6.44 10.96
N MET A 5 -4.63 6.25 10.38
CA MET A 5 -4.88 6.59 8.99
C MET A 5 -4.89 8.11 8.77
N LEU A 6 -5.50 8.87 9.67
CA LEU A 6 -5.56 10.34 9.60
C LEU A 6 -4.18 10.99 9.81
N SER A 7 -3.35 10.44 10.70
CA SER A 7 -1.95 10.88 10.87
C SER A 7 -1.02 10.39 9.76
N GLY A 8 -1.49 9.45 8.92
CA GLY A 8 -0.69 8.83 7.87
C GLY A 8 0.42 7.91 8.40
N ASP A 9 0.30 7.39 9.62
CA ASP A 9 1.15 6.34 10.18
C ASP A 9 0.78 4.98 9.59
N LEU A 10 1.29 4.72 8.39
CA LEU A 10 1.04 3.48 7.64
C LEU A 10 1.57 2.24 8.38
N GLU A 11 2.70 2.36 9.06
CA GLU A 11 3.30 1.25 9.79
C GLU A 11 2.51 0.94 11.08
N GLY A 12 2.06 1.96 11.79
CA GLY A 12 1.12 1.80 12.90
C GLY A 12 -0.18 1.14 12.44
N ALA A 13 -0.75 1.59 11.33
CA ALA A 13 -1.97 1.01 10.77
C ALA A 13 -1.77 -0.47 10.36
N TYR A 14 -0.63 -0.80 9.72
CA TYR A 14 -0.28 -2.18 9.38
C TYR A 14 -0.17 -3.06 10.62
N ARG A 15 0.61 -2.63 11.63
CA ARG A 15 0.76 -3.40 12.88
C ARG A 15 -0.58 -3.64 13.55
N LEU A 16 -1.42 -2.61 13.66
CA LEU A 16 -2.75 -2.74 14.25
C LEU A 16 -3.60 -3.75 13.46
N SER A 17 -3.58 -3.69 12.13
CA SER A 17 -4.32 -4.65 11.30
C SER A 17 -3.80 -6.08 11.51
N ARG A 18 -2.48 -6.29 11.60
CA ARG A 18 -1.91 -7.61 11.90
C ARG A 18 -2.36 -8.13 13.26
N THR A 19 -2.47 -7.27 14.27
CA THR A 19 -2.87 -7.65 15.63
C THR A 19 -4.36 -7.96 15.77
N TYR A 20 -5.24 -7.28 15.02
CA TYR A 20 -6.69 -7.39 15.22
C TYR A 20 -7.42 -8.01 14.02
N ASP A 21 -7.13 -7.55 12.81
CA ASP A 21 -7.83 -7.96 11.59
C ASP A 21 -7.28 -9.28 11.04
N CYS A 22 -5.97 -9.52 11.18
CA CYS A 22 -5.26 -10.70 10.65
C CYS A 22 -4.69 -11.59 11.77
N ALA A 23 -5.31 -11.57 12.95
CA ALA A 23 -4.75 -12.13 14.19
C ALA A 23 -4.76 -13.67 14.28
N THR A 24 -5.73 -14.31 13.61
CA THR A 24 -5.86 -15.78 13.59
C THR A 24 -5.41 -16.32 12.24
N GLU A 25 -5.07 -17.60 12.19
CA GLU A 25 -4.61 -18.26 10.96
C GLU A 25 -5.60 -18.07 9.80
N LEU A 26 -6.90 -18.33 10.03
CA LEU A 26 -7.94 -18.12 9.03
C LEU A 26 -7.97 -16.66 8.56
N LYS A 27 -7.99 -15.70 9.50
CA LYS A 27 -8.02 -14.27 9.15
C LYS A 27 -6.76 -13.81 8.42
N ALA A 28 -5.59 -14.29 8.83
CA ALA A 28 -4.33 -14.02 8.17
C ALA A 28 -4.33 -14.55 6.73
N SER A 29 -4.83 -15.77 6.51
CA SER A 29 -4.98 -16.35 5.17
C SER A 29 -5.93 -15.54 4.28
N VAL A 30 -6.99 -14.99 4.87
CA VAL A 30 -7.93 -14.10 4.18
C VAL A 30 -7.23 -12.79 3.84
N CYS A 31 -6.59 -12.11 4.80
CA CYS A 31 -5.81 -10.89 4.57
C CYS A 31 -4.78 -11.05 3.45
N ALA A 32 -4.03 -12.15 3.47
CA ALA A 32 -3.02 -12.47 2.47
C ALA A 32 -3.64 -12.58 1.06
N LYS A 33 -4.84 -13.15 0.93
CA LYS A 33 -5.50 -13.28 -0.38
C LYS A 33 -6.17 -11.99 -0.85
N ILE A 34 -6.87 -11.28 0.04
CA ILE A 34 -7.75 -10.16 -0.36
C ILE A 34 -7.04 -8.80 -0.37
N VAL A 35 -5.91 -8.67 0.32
CA VAL A 35 -5.09 -7.46 0.32
C VAL A 35 -3.77 -7.74 -0.37
N GLU A 36 -2.90 -8.55 0.24
CA GLU A 36 -1.50 -8.72 -0.18
C GLU A 36 -1.42 -9.36 -1.58
N GLY A 37 -2.21 -10.39 -1.86
CA GLY A 37 -2.23 -11.10 -3.13
C GLY A 37 -2.69 -10.26 -4.33
N ARG A 38 -3.32 -9.10 -4.09
CA ARG A 38 -3.72 -8.17 -5.17
C ARG A 38 -2.66 -7.13 -5.48
N ASN A 39 -1.75 -6.85 -4.54
CA ASN A 39 -0.76 -5.78 -4.67
C ASN A 39 0.18 -5.97 -5.87
N PRO A 40 0.71 -7.18 -6.17
CA PRO A 40 1.56 -7.39 -7.34
C PRO A 40 0.88 -7.03 -8.66
N PHE A 41 -0.38 -7.43 -8.83
CA PHE A 41 -1.15 -7.14 -10.04
C PHE A 41 -1.46 -5.64 -10.18
N MET A 42 -1.78 -4.96 -9.07
CA MET A 42 -1.96 -3.51 -9.07
C MET A 42 -0.66 -2.79 -9.46
N ALA A 43 0.48 -3.18 -8.88
CA ALA A 43 1.78 -2.61 -9.20
C ALA A 43 2.19 -2.86 -10.67
N GLU A 44 1.89 -4.04 -11.22
CA GLU A 44 2.08 -4.33 -12.64
C GLU A 44 1.23 -3.41 -13.52
N ARG A 45 -0.04 -3.19 -13.17
CA ARG A 45 -0.91 -2.30 -13.93
C ARG A 45 -0.43 -0.85 -13.90
N ILE A 46 0.03 -0.38 -12.75
CA ILE A 46 0.62 0.96 -12.58
C ILE A 46 1.86 1.09 -13.45
N ASP A 47 2.79 0.12 -13.38
CA ASP A 47 4.01 0.08 -14.19
C ASP A 47 3.71 0.16 -15.69
N ALA A 48 2.73 -0.63 -16.17
CA ALA A 48 2.32 -0.60 -17.57
C ALA A 48 1.74 0.77 -18.00
N ILE A 49 0.99 1.45 -17.13
CA ILE A 49 0.46 2.79 -17.40
C ILE A 49 1.60 3.81 -17.48
N VAL A 50 2.55 3.75 -16.54
CA VAL A 50 3.70 4.66 -16.49
C VAL A 50 4.62 4.47 -17.70
N LYS A 51 4.93 3.23 -18.07
CA LYS A 51 5.74 2.90 -19.26
C LYS A 51 5.11 3.35 -20.58
N ASN A 52 3.79 3.53 -20.62
CA ASN A 52 3.08 4.14 -21.75
C ASN A 52 3.13 5.69 -21.72
N GLY A 53 4.11 6.28 -21.03
CA GLY A 53 4.32 7.73 -20.95
C GLY A 53 3.30 8.51 -20.13
N LYS A 54 2.35 7.83 -19.46
CA LYS A 54 1.33 8.49 -18.63
C LYS A 54 1.84 8.75 -17.21
N ARG A 55 1.23 9.72 -16.53
CA ARG A 55 1.48 10.05 -15.12
C ARG A 55 0.20 9.86 -14.30
N PRO A 56 -0.14 8.63 -13.87
CA PRO A 56 -1.40 8.37 -13.20
C PRO A 56 -1.41 8.91 -11.77
N PHE A 57 -2.54 9.47 -11.33
CA PHE A 57 -2.88 9.61 -9.93
C PHE A 57 -3.69 8.38 -9.50
N VAL A 58 -3.21 7.64 -8.51
CA VAL A 58 -3.77 6.34 -8.11
C VAL A 58 -4.27 6.43 -6.67
N VAL A 59 -5.52 6.05 -6.45
CA VAL A 59 -6.15 6.00 -5.12
C VAL A 59 -6.44 4.55 -4.76
N VAL A 60 -6.02 4.14 -3.58
CA VAL A 60 -6.22 2.79 -3.03
C VAL A 60 -6.52 2.88 -1.54
N GLY A 61 -7.07 1.81 -0.96
CA GLY A 61 -7.20 1.69 0.49
C GLY A 61 -5.83 1.67 1.18
N ALA A 62 -5.75 2.22 2.40
CA ALA A 62 -4.48 2.40 3.11
C ALA A 62 -3.67 1.10 3.29
N MET A 63 -4.33 -0.04 3.44
CA MET A 63 -3.66 -1.34 3.59
C MET A 63 -2.91 -1.79 2.33
N HIS A 64 -3.21 -1.22 1.16
CA HIS A 64 -2.42 -1.46 -0.05
C HIS A 64 -1.09 -0.68 -0.05
N LEU A 65 -0.93 0.30 0.84
CA LEU A 65 0.25 1.17 0.93
C LEU A 65 1.16 0.83 2.12
N SER A 66 0.76 -0.10 2.98
CA SER A 66 1.40 -0.36 4.26
C SER A 66 2.00 -1.77 4.34
N GLY A 67 3.14 -1.92 5.00
CA GLY A 67 3.79 -3.21 5.20
C GLY A 67 4.60 -3.73 4.00
N PRO A 68 5.27 -4.88 4.16
CA PRO A 68 6.30 -5.37 3.23
C PRO A 68 5.78 -5.89 1.89
N ALA A 69 4.49 -6.24 1.83
CA ALA A 69 3.82 -6.69 0.62
C ALA A 69 3.01 -5.54 -0.04
N SER A 70 3.26 -4.28 0.31
CA SER A 70 2.53 -3.12 -0.23
C SER A 70 2.81 -2.88 -1.71
N ILE A 71 1.92 -2.14 -2.38
CA ILE A 71 2.14 -1.67 -3.75
C ILE A 71 3.44 -0.84 -3.84
N LEU A 72 3.78 -0.09 -2.79
CA LEU A 72 5.01 0.71 -2.76
C LEU A 72 6.25 -0.20 -2.86
N SER A 73 6.30 -1.25 -2.04
CA SER A 73 7.37 -2.24 -2.07
C SER A 73 7.43 -3.00 -3.40
N GLU A 74 6.27 -3.33 -4.00
CA GLU A 74 6.22 -3.96 -5.33
C GLU A 74 6.73 -3.03 -6.44
N LEU A 75 6.48 -1.72 -6.34
CA LEU A 75 7.02 -0.73 -7.28
C LEU A 75 8.53 -0.55 -7.09
N GLU A 76 9.03 -0.54 -5.86
CA GLU A 76 10.48 -0.50 -5.60
C GLU A 76 11.21 -1.70 -6.21
N LYS A 77 10.64 -2.91 -6.10
CA LYS A 77 11.15 -4.13 -6.77
C LYS A 77 11.21 -3.99 -8.30
N LYS A 78 10.36 -3.16 -8.89
CA LYS A 78 10.34 -2.86 -10.33
C LYS A 78 11.31 -1.72 -10.73
N GLY A 79 12.08 -1.20 -9.78
CA GLY A 79 13.08 -0.15 -10.02
C GLY A 79 12.57 1.29 -9.84
N TYR A 80 11.35 1.47 -9.32
CA TYR A 80 10.84 2.80 -9.00
C TYR A 80 11.46 3.33 -7.70
N LYS A 81 11.67 4.64 -7.63
CA LYS A 81 11.97 5.33 -6.38
C LYS A 81 10.68 5.85 -5.77
N VAL A 82 10.31 5.32 -4.61
CA VAL A 82 9.15 5.80 -3.85
C VAL A 82 9.59 6.96 -2.95
N ARG A 83 8.80 8.03 -2.94
CA ARG A 83 9.00 9.18 -2.06
C ARG A 83 7.67 9.60 -1.49
N ARG A 84 7.58 9.68 -0.16
CA ARG A 84 6.45 10.32 0.51
C ARG A 84 6.49 11.81 0.18
N LEU A 85 5.36 12.33 -0.30
CA LEU A 85 5.18 13.76 -0.46
C LEU A 85 4.57 14.24 0.85
N ASP A 86 5.31 15.09 1.57
CA ASP A 86 4.72 15.80 2.69
C ASP A 86 3.71 16.82 2.14
N ALA A 87 2.63 17.05 2.88
CA ALA A 87 1.75 18.17 2.60
C ALA A 87 2.55 19.45 2.90
N ASP A 88 3.27 19.98 1.90
CA ASP A 88 3.80 21.33 1.97
C ASP A 88 2.59 22.28 2.04
N PRO A 89 2.35 23.01 3.15
CA PRO A 89 1.22 23.92 3.27
C PRO A 89 1.30 25.11 2.28
N LYS A 90 2.38 25.23 1.49
CA LYS A 90 2.60 26.30 0.50
C LYS A 90 2.38 25.86 -0.95
N ARG A 91 1.77 24.70 -1.21
CA ARG A 91 1.29 24.31 -2.55
C ARG A 91 -0.21 24.03 -2.57
#